data_AF-A0A8A7KLU6-F1
#
_entry.id   AF-A0A8A7KLU6-F1
#
_cell.length_a   1.000
_cell.length_b   1.000
_cell.length_c   1.000
_cell.angle_alpha   90.00
_cell.angle_beta   90.00
_cell.angle_gamma   90.00
#
_symmetry.space_group_name_H-M   'P 1'
#
loop_
_entity.id
_entity.type
_entity.pdbx_description
1 polymer ?
#
loop_
_entity_poly.entity_id
_entity_poly.type
_entity_poly.pdbx_seq_one_letter_code
_entity_poly.pdbx_strand_id
1 'polypeptide(L)' 'MNPILSSIVYFVIGMILCALGYKIFDIITPFDLNEEIDDHNIAAGLTVAGIFIGVAIVVSAVIV' A
#
# COMPACT_ATOMS: atom_id res chain seq x y z
N MET A 1 -21.29 19.40 -1.27
CA MET A 1 -20.56 18.31 -1.94
C MET A 1 -21.49 17.10 -1.98
N ASN A 2 -21.72 16.46 -3.14
CA ASN A 2 -22.52 15.23 -3.18
C ASN A 2 -21.78 14.13 -2.39
N PRO A 3 -22.43 13.43 -1.45
CA PRO A 3 -21.76 12.45 -0.58
C PRO A 3 -21.06 11.33 -1.37
N ILE A 4 -21.65 10.92 -2.49
CA ILE A 4 -21.06 9.93 -3.42
C ILE A 4 -19.73 10.45 -4.00
N LEU A 5 -19.66 11.73 -4.35
CA LEU A 5 -18.45 12.33 -4.92
C LEU A 5 -17.33 12.37 -3.88
N SER A 6 -17.65 12.71 -2.64
CA SER A 6 -16.67 12.69 -1.54
C SER A 6 -16.10 11.28 -1.31
N SER A 7 -16.95 10.25 -1.27
CA SER A 7 -16.51 8.86 -1.06
C SER A 7 -15.57 8.38 -2.17
N ILE A 8 -15.86 8.74 -3.43
CA ILE A 8 -14.98 8.39 -4.56
C ILE A 8 -13.63 9.10 -4.44
N VAL A 9 -13.62 10.39 -4.09
CA VAL A 9 -12.38 11.16 -3.92
C VAL A 9 -11.50 10.56 -2.82
N TYR A 10 -12.07 10.24 -1.66
CA TYR A 10 -11.30 9.63 -0.57
C TYR A 10 -10.84 8.22 -0.90
N PHE A 11 -11.63 7.42 -1.63
CA PHE A 11 -11.20 6.12 -2.12
C PHE A 11 -9.96 6.24 -3.04
N VAL A 12 -9.98 7.17 -3.99
CA VAL A 12 -8.84 7.40 -4.90
C VAL A 12 -7.61 7.87 -4.13
N ILE A 13 -7.79 8.79 -3.17
CA ILE A 13 -6.70 9.27 -2.31
C ILE A 13 -6.10 8.10 -1.51
N GLY A 14 -6.94 7.26 -0.92
CA GLY A 14 -6.50 6.08 -0.16
C GLY A 14 -5.70 5.10 -1.02
N MET A 15 -6.16 4.82 -2.24
CA MET A 15 -5.43 3.98 -3.19
C MET A 15 -4.05 4.55 -3.55
N ILE A 16 -3.97 5.86 -3.80
CA ILE A 16 -2.71 6.54 -4.09
C ILE A 16 -1.76 6.47 -2.89
N LEU A 17 -2.27 6.67 -1.67
CA LEU A 17 -1.47 6.57 -0.44
C LEU A 17 -0.95 5.14 -0.23
N CYS A 18 -1.76 4.11 -0.47
CA CYS A 18 -1.32 2.72 -0.42
C CYS A 18 -0.16 2.44 -1.40
N ALA A 19 -0.29 2.88 -2.66
CA ALA A 19 0.75 2.70 -3.66
C ALA A 19 2.05 3.46 -3.31
N LEU A 20 1.93 4.69 -2.81
CA LEU A 20 3.08 5.48 -2.36
C LEU A 20 3.76 4.84 -1.14
N GLY A 21 2.99 4.34 -0.18
CA GLY A 21 3.51 3.68 1.01
C GLY A 21 4.35 2.46 0.66
N TYR A 22 3.87 1.62 -0.24
CA TYR A 22 4.63 0.49 -0.77
C TYR A 22 5.90 0.95 -1.48
N LYS A 23 5.80 1.91 -2.41
CA LYS A 23 6.96 2.39 -3.18
C LYS A 23 8.05 3.00 -2.31
N ILE A 24 7.68 3.72 -1.26
CA ILE A 24 8.64 4.26 -0.29
C ILE A 24 9.34 3.12 0.46
N PHE A 25 8.58 2.10 0.88
CA PHE A 25 9.14 0.94 1.55
C PHE A 25 10.13 0.17 0.66
N ASP A 26 9.76 -0.05 -0.59
CA ASP A 26 10.59 -0.74 -1.58
C ASP A 26 11.91 0.00 -1.80
N ILE A 27 11.88 1.33 -1.94
CA ILE A 27 13.10 2.16 -2.08
C ILE A 27 14.00 2.13 -0.82
N ILE A 28 13.42 2.05 0.37
CA ILE A 28 14.17 2.01 1.63
C ILE A 28 14.80 0.62 1.84
N THR A 29 14.19 -0.41 1.27
CA THR A 29 14.65 -1.79 1.44
C THR A 29 15.90 -2.01 0.58
N PRO A 30 16.98 -2.61 1.12
CA PRO A 30 18.25 -2.74 0.41
C PRO A 30 18.25 -3.80 -0.72
N PHE A 31 17.15 -4.50 -0.93
CA PHE A 31 16.95 -5.55 -1.93
C PHE A 31 15.61 -5.31 -2.65
N ASP A 32 15.52 -5.72 -3.91
CA ASP A 32 14.32 -5.58 -4.72
C ASP A 32 13.30 -6.65 -4.33
N LEU A 33 12.19 -6.21 -3.72
CA LEU A 33 11.15 -7.13 -3.26
C LEU A 33 10.45 -7.83 -4.42
N ASN A 34 10.41 -7.21 -5.61
CA ASN A 34 9.77 -7.83 -6.78
C ASN A 34 10.64 -8.95 -7.35
N GLU A 35 11.95 -8.73 -7.45
CA GLU A 35 12.90 -9.77 -7.88
C GLU A 35 12.85 -10.97 -6.92
N GLU A 36 12.82 -10.71 -5.61
CA GLU A 36 12.77 -11.76 -4.59
C GLU A 36 11.44 -12.53 -4.62
N ILE A 37 10.33 -11.88 -5.00
CA ILE A 37 9.04 -12.55 -5.23
C ILE A 37 9.09 -13.43 -6.49
N ASP A 38 9.68 -12.95 -7.58
CA ASP A 38 9.85 -13.71 -8.82
C ASP A 38 10.72 -14.97 -8.60
N ASP A 39 11.73 -14.87 -7.74
CA ASP A 39 12.56 -15.99 -7.27
C ASP A 39 11.86 -16.93 -6.25
N HIS A 40 10.53 -16.81 -6.12
CA HIS A 40 9.67 -17.65 -5.28
C HIS A 40 9.97 -17.53 -3.78
N ASN A 41 10.52 -16.40 -3.33
CA ASN A 41 10.69 -16.15 -1.91
C ASN A 41 9.35 -15.78 -1.26
N ILE A 42 8.79 -16.75 -0.54
CA ILE A 42 7.54 -16.58 0.21
C ILE A 42 7.65 -15.48 1.29
N ALA A 43 8.83 -15.26 1.87
CA ALA A 43 9.03 -14.23 2.89
C ALA A 43 8.92 -12.81 2.30
N ALA A 44 9.40 -12.60 1.07
CA ALA A 44 9.24 -11.33 0.36
C ALA A 44 7.75 -11.06 0.07
N GLY A 45 7.03 -12.07 -0.44
CA GLY A 45 5.59 -11.97 -0.67
C GLY A 45 4.79 -11.66 0.61
N LEU A 46 5.13 -12.32 1.73
CA LEU A 46 4.50 -12.05 3.02
C LEU A 46 4.81 -10.62 3.53
N THR A 47 6.02 -10.13 3.28
CA THR A 47 6.44 -8.78 3.65
C THR A 47 5.64 -7.73 2.88
N VAL A 48 5.49 -7.91 1.55
CA VAL A 48 4.67 -7.03 0.72
C VAL A 48 3.21 -7.03 1.18
N ALA A 49 2.65 -8.20 1.48
CA ALA A 49 1.29 -8.30 2.04
C ALA A 49 1.16 -7.53 3.37
N GLY A 50 2.14 -7.68 4.28
CA GLY A 50 2.18 -6.96 5.55
C GLY A 50 2.24 -5.44 5.38
N ILE A 51 3.04 -4.95 4.44
CA ILE A 51 3.13 -3.52 4.10
C ILE A 51 1.77 -2.99 3.64
N PHE A 52 1.11 -3.67 2.70
CA PHE A 52 -0.20 -3.23 2.21
C PHE A 52 -1.26 -3.24 3.31
N ILE A 53 -1.29 -4.26 4.16
CA ILE A 53 -2.22 -4.32 5.31
C ILE A 53 -1.95 -3.15 6.27
N GLY A 54 -0.69 -2.91 6.63
CA GLY A 54 -0.31 -1.82 7.52
C GLY A 54 -0.71 -0.44 7.00
N VAL A 55 -0.42 -0.17 5.72
CA VAL A 55 -0.79 1.11 5.09
C VAL A 55 -2.31 1.24 4.97
N ALA A 56 -3.03 0.18 4.61
CA ALA A 56 -4.48 0.20 4.54
C ALA A 56 -5.14 0.52 5.90
N ILE A 57 -4.60 -0.01 7.00
CA ILE A 57 -5.08 0.29 8.35
C ILE A 57 -4.90 1.80 8.65
N VAL A 58 -3.72 2.35 8.41
CA VAL A 58 -3.45 3.79 8.63
C VAL A 58 -4.36 4.66 7.78
N VAL A 59 -4.52 4.32 6.50
CA VAL A 59 -5.41 5.04 5.57
C VAL A 59 -6.86 4.98 6.05
N SER A 60 -7.34 3.81 6.50
CA SER A 60 -8.70 3.65 7.01
C SER A 60 -8.95 4.44 8.30
N ALA A 61 -7.93 4.64 9.13
CA ALA A 61 -8.05 5.40 10.37
C ALA A 61 -8.11 6.92 10.13
N VAL A 62 -7.59 7.39 8.99
CA VAL A 62 -7.50 8.82 8.66
C VAL A 62 -8.68 9.31 7.82
N ILE A 63 -9.28 8.45 7.01
CA ILE A 63 -10.42 8.80 6.14
C ILE A 63 -11.73 8.82 6.97
N VAL A 64 -12.49 9.91 6.86
CA VAL A 64 -13.76 10.20 7.58
C VAL A 64 -14.98 10.00 6.70
#